data_AF-A0A4V3K6P8-F1
#
_entry.id   AF-A0A4V3K6P8-F1
#
_cell.length_a   1.000
_cell.length_b   1.000
_cell.length_c   1.000
_cell.angle_alpha   90.00
_cell.angle_beta   90.00
_cell.angle_gamma   90.00
#
_symmetry.space_group_name_H-M   'P 1'
#
loop_
_entity.id
_entity.type
_entity.pdbx_description
1 polymer ?
#
loop_
_entity_poly.entity_id
_entity_poly.type
_entity_poly.pdbx_seq_one_letter_code
_entity_poly.pdbx_strand_id
1 'polypeptide(L)'
;PKKGAYVPPITEADIEAVMQARGLVEEWCSRRAASLGEMLAAELDRLIAEQVDLLQDPVAFIECDREFHRTIVRAAGNPVLADFYESLRDRQLRMGVHVMT
;
A
#
# COMPACT_ATOMS: atom_id res chain seq x y z
N PRO A 1 0.60 18.35 -35.97
CA PRO A 1 -0.69 18.05 -35.30
C PRO A 1 -0.46 17.50 -33.89
N LYS A 2 -0.74 18.31 -32.86
CA LYS A 2 -0.52 17.99 -31.44
C LYS A 2 -1.53 16.92 -31.00
N LYS A 3 -1.12 15.65 -30.97
CA LYS A 3 -1.90 14.60 -30.29
C LYS A 3 -1.60 14.68 -28.80
N GLY A 4 -2.28 15.58 -28.09
CA GLY A 4 -2.25 15.57 -26.62
C GLY A 4 -2.99 14.33 -26.11
N ALA A 5 -2.35 13.54 -25.25
CA ALA A 5 -3.04 12.48 -24.53
C ALA A 5 -3.97 13.12 -23.49
N TYR A 6 -5.27 12.81 -23.56
CA TYR A 6 -6.23 13.19 -22.52
C TYR A 6 -6.10 12.20 -21.37
N VAL A 7 -5.76 12.68 -20.18
CA VAL A 7 -5.77 11.90 -18.94
C VAL A 7 -7.01 12.34 -18.16
N PRO A 8 -8.00 11.44 -17.96
CA PRO A 8 -9.19 11.77 -17.19
C PRO A 8 -8.84 12.17 -15.75
N PRO A 9 -9.61 13.08 -15.13
CA PRO A 9 -9.45 13.38 -13.70
C PRO A 9 -9.77 12.12 -12.87
N ILE A 10 -9.02 11.94 -11.79
CA ILE A 10 -9.22 10.86 -10.83
C ILE A 10 -10.42 11.20 -9.96
N THR A 11 -11.35 10.26 -9.81
CA THR A 11 -12.56 10.41 -9.00
C THR A 11 -12.41 9.77 -7.62
N GLU A 12 -13.26 10.15 -6.66
CA GLU A 12 -13.35 9.45 -5.36
C GLU A 12 -13.65 7.96 -5.54
N ALA A 13 -14.46 7.59 -6.53
CA ALA A 13 -14.78 6.21 -6.86
C ALA A 13 -13.54 5.43 -7.36
N ASP A 14 -12.61 6.08 -8.07
CA ASP A 14 -11.35 5.44 -8.48
C ASP A 14 -10.46 5.14 -7.28
N ILE A 15 -10.40 6.07 -6.32
CA ILE A 15 -9.67 5.89 -5.06
C ILE A 15 -10.28 4.73 -4.27
N GLU A 16 -11.61 4.73 -4.11
CA GLU A 16 -12.32 3.68 -3.40
C GLU A 16 -12.08 2.31 -4.04
N ALA A 17 -12.19 2.20 -5.37
CA ALA A 17 -11.95 0.96 -6.09
C ALA A 17 -10.53 0.42 -5.87
N VAL A 18 -9.51 1.29 -5.84
CA VAL A 18 -8.14 0.88 -5.53
C VAL A 18 -7.99 0.43 -4.08
N MET A 19 -8.62 1.14 -3.13
CA MET A 19 -8.58 0.75 -1.72
C MET A 19 -9.29 -0.58 -1.46
N GLN A 20 -10.41 -0.84 -2.13
CA GLN A 20 -11.10 -2.14 -2.08
C GLN A 20 -10.23 -3.27 -2.64
N ALA A 21 -9.61 -3.06 -3.81
CA ALA A 21 -8.70 -4.03 -4.41
C ALA A 21 -7.48 -4.32 -3.51
N ARG A 22 -6.91 -3.29 -2.87
CA ARG A 22 -5.86 -3.45 -1.86
C ARG A 22 -6.34 -4.31 -0.70
N GLY A 23 -7.52 -4.02 -0.15
CA GLY A 23 -8.11 -4.78 0.95
C GLY A 23 -8.20 -6.27 0.66
N LEU A 24 -8.67 -6.65 -0.52
CA LEU A 24 -8.75 -8.07 -0.93
C LEU A 24 -7.37 -8.76 -0.94
N VAL A 25 -6.34 -8.08 -1.45
CA VAL A 25 -4.98 -8.62 -1.49
C VAL A 25 -4.39 -8.70 -0.09
N GLU A 26 -4.48 -7.62 0.68
CA GLU A 26 -3.94 -7.51 2.03
C GLU A 26 -4.58 -8.52 2.98
N GLU A 27 -5.89 -8.76 2.86
CA GLU A 27 -6.60 -9.74 3.68
C GLU A 27 -6.10 -11.17 3.43
N TRP A 28 -6.01 -11.57 2.15
CA TRP A 28 -5.50 -12.89 1.79
C TRP A 28 -4.05 -13.06 2.26
N CYS A 29 -3.21 -12.04 2.00
CA CYS A 29 -1.80 -12.05 2.39
C CYS A 29 -1.63 -12.11 3.91
N SER A 30 -2.42 -11.36 4.68
CA SER A 30 -2.36 -11.36 6.14
C SER A 30 -2.72 -12.73 6.72
N ARG A 31 -3.79 -13.38 6.21
CA ARG A 31 -4.16 -14.75 6.63
C ARG A 31 -3.05 -15.76 6.33
N ARG A 32 -2.39 -15.63 5.17
CA ARG A 32 -1.26 -16.47 4.79
C ARG A 32 -0.04 -16.21 5.67
N ALA A 33 0.27 -14.94 5.87
CA ALA A 33 1.47 -14.48 6.58
C ALA A 33 1.41 -14.78 8.09
N ALA A 34 0.22 -14.83 8.69
CA ALA A 34 0.02 -15.23 10.08
C ALA A 34 0.59 -16.62 10.42
N SER A 35 0.83 -17.48 9.42
CA SER A 35 1.44 -18.79 9.60
C SER A 35 2.98 -18.82 9.55
N LEU A 36 3.65 -17.68 9.30
CA LEU A 36 5.08 -17.61 8.99
C LEU A 36 6.01 -17.40 10.20
N GLY A 37 5.46 -17.27 11.41
CA GLY A 37 6.22 -17.36 12.67
C GLY A 37 6.86 -16.06 13.17
N GLU A 38 7.73 -16.20 14.18
CA GLU A 38 8.22 -15.11 15.04
C GLU A 38 9.05 -14.04 14.32
N MET A 39 9.80 -14.40 13.26
CA MET A 39 10.64 -13.44 12.54
C MET A 39 9.83 -12.35 11.85
N LEU A 40 8.69 -12.72 11.23
CA LEU A 40 7.81 -11.74 10.61
C LEU A 40 7.17 -10.85 11.68
N ALA A 41 6.72 -11.44 12.79
CA ALA A 41 6.12 -10.69 13.89
C ALA A 41 7.08 -9.63 14.44
N ALA A 42 8.35 -9.99 14.70
CA ALA A 42 9.35 -9.04 15.19
C ALA A 42 9.58 -7.86 14.24
N GLU A 43 9.59 -8.11 12.93
CA GLU A 43 9.73 -7.03 11.94
C GLU A 43 8.50 -6.13 11.87
N LEU A 44 7.29 -6.71 11.95
CA LEU A 44 6.05 -5.95 12.00
C LEU A 44 5.96 -5.11 13.28
N ASP A 45 6.38 -5.64 14.42
CA ASP A 45 6.44 -4.92 15.70
C ASP A 45 7.42 -3.73 15.63
N ARG A 46 8.58 -3.91 14.99
CA ARG A 46 9.53 -2.82 14.73
C ARG A 46 8.89 -1.71 13.91
N LEU A 47 8.22 -2.06 12.82
CA LEU A 47 7.54 -1.10 11.95
C LEU A 47 6.40 -0.37 12.67
N ILE A 48 5.63 -1.06 13.53
CA ILE A 48 4.59 -0.43 14.37
C ILE A 48 5.21 0.56 15.35
N ALA A 49 6.34 0.22 15.99
CA ALA A 49 7.03 1.15 16.88
C ALA A 49 7.47 2.42 16.13
N GLU A 50 7.99 2.28 14.91
CA GLU A 50 8.34 3.41 14.05
C GLU A 50 7.11 4.26 13.68
N GLN A 51 5.97 3.64 13.36
CA GLN A 51 4.73 4.37 13.10
C GLN A 51 4.28 5.22 14.30
N VAL A 52 4.44 4.72 15.53
CA VAL A 52 4.10 5.46 16.75
C VAL A 52 4.95 6.72 16.89
N ASP A 53 6.25 6.63 16.60
CA ASP A 53 7.16 7.77 16.64
C ASP A 53 6.86 8.83 15.55
N LEU A 54 6.19 8.41 14.46
CA LEU A 54 5.87 9.24 13.31
C LEU A 54 4.46 9.84 13.33
N LEU A 55 3.68 9.69 14.42
CA LEU A 55 2.29 10.18 14.49
C LEU A 55 2.15 11.70 14.24
N GLN A 56 3.20 12.49 14.44
CA GLN A 56 3.20 13.93 14.18
C GLN A 56 3.76 14.32 12.81
N ASP A 57 4.21 13.35 12.00
CA ASP A 57 4.65 13.53 10.62
C ASP A 57 3.82 12.64 9.69
N PRO A 58 2.69 13.14 9.16
CA PRO A 58 1.79 12.34 8.33
C PRO A 58 2.45 11.78 7.07
N VAL A 59 3.44 12.48 6.49
CA VAL A 59 4.13 12.02 5.28
C VAL A 59 5.03 10.85 5.61
N ALA A 60 5.84 10.98 6.66
CA ALA A 60 6.70 9.89 7.12
C ALA A 60 5.87 8.68 7.62
N PHE A 61 4.75 8.93 8.31
CA PHE A 61 3.83 7.89 8.74
C PHE A 61 3.30 7.07 7.55
N ILE A 62 2.87 7.74 6.47
CA ILE A 62 2.38 7.07 5.26
C ILE A 62 3.47 6.20 4.64
N GLU A 63 4.72 6.67 4.58
CA GLU A 63 5.82 5.85 4.05
C GLU A 63 6.13 4.64 4.93
N CYS A 64 6.09 4.79 6.26
CA CYS A 64 6.25 3.68 7.20
C CYS A 64 5.10 2.66 7.09
N ASP A 65 3.86 3.13 7.00
CA ASP A 65 2.66 2.32 6.71
C ASP A 65 2.78 1.54 5.41
N ARG A 66 3.31 2.16 4.36
CA ARG A 66 3.58 1.47 3.09
C ARG A 66 4.50 0.29 3.29
N GLU A 67 5.56 0.43 4.07
CA GLU A 67 6.50 -0.66 4.32
C GLU A 67 5.89 -1.77 5.18
N PHE A 68 5.08 -1.43 6.18
CA PHE A 68 4.34 -2.39 7.00
C PHE A 68 3.48 -3.32 6.13
N HIS A 69 2.60 -2.74 5.30
CA HIS A 69 1.71 -3.55 4.44
C HIS A 69 2.48 -4.34 3.37
N ARG A 70 3.53 -3.74 2.79
CA ARG A 70 4.38 -4.42 1.81
C ARG A 70 5.10 -5.62 2.41
N THR A 71 5.55 -5.51 3.65
CA THR A 71 6.21 -6.60 4.38
C THR A 71 5.28 -7.81 4.52
N ILE A 72 4.02 -7.58 4.88
CA ILE A 72 2.98 -8.63 4.94
C ILE A 72 2.75 -9.28 3.57
N VAL A 73 2.57 -8.47 2.52
CA VAL A 73 2.28 -8.96 1.16
C VAL A 73 3.45 -9.78 0.61
N ARG A 74 4.69 -9.33 0.81
CA ARG A 74 5.89 -10.06 0.38
C ARG A 74 6.05 -11.37 1.15
N ALA A 75 5.82 -11.36 2.47
CA ALA A 75 5.92 -12.53 3.30
C ALA A 75 4.95 -13.64 2.85
N ALA A 76 3.76 -13.28 2.36
CA ALA A 76 2.78 -14.25 1.84
C ALA A 76 3.30 -15.12 0.67
N GLY A 77 4.41 -14.72 0.02
CA GLY A 77 5.16 -15.57 -0.90
C GLY A 77 4.53 -15.76 -2.28
N ASN A 78 3.55 -14.93 -2.64
CA ASN A 78 2.95 -14.93 -3.96
C ASN A 78 3.46 -13.72 -4.77
N PRO A 79 4.41 -13.91 -5.71
CA PRO A 79 5.03 -12.81 -6.44
C PRO A 79 4.02 -12.06 -7.33
N VAL A 80 3.02 -12.76 -7.88
CA VAL A 80 1.98 -12.12 -8.70
C VAL A 80 1.14 -11.14 -7.87
N LEU A 81 0.80 -11.53 -6.63
CA LEU A 81 0.08 -10.63 -5.72
C LEU A 81 0.97 -9.49 -5.23
N ALA A 82 2.27 -9.71 -5.03
CA ALA A 82 3.21 -8.66 -4.67
C ALA A 82 3.32 -7.60 -5.79
N ASP A 83 3.50 -8.03 -7.03
CA ASP A 83 3.56 -7.11 -8.18
C ASP A 83 2.24 -6.37 -8.40
N PHE A 84 1.12 -7.09 -8.28
CA PHE A 84 -0.21 -6.47 -8.36
C PHE A 84 -0.40 -5.42 -7.26
N TYR A 85 0.01 -5.72 -6.03
CA TYR A 85 -0.09 -4.81 -4.90
C TYR A 85 0.73 -3.53 -5.10
N GLU A 86 1.97 -3.64 -5.57
CA GLU A 86 2.78 -2.45 -5.92
C GLU A 86 2.10 -1.61 -7.02
N SER A 87 1.49 -2.25 -8.02
CA SER A 87 0.75 -1.53 -9.07
C SER A 87 -0.46 -0.74 -8.52
N LEU A 88 -1.13 -1.26 -7.48
CA LEU A 88 -2.23 -0.58 -6.79
C LEU A 88 -1.70 0.60 -5.95
N ARG A 89 -0.56 0.44 -5.28
CA ARG A 89 0.08 1.53 -4.54
C ARG A 89 0.56 2.66 -5.46
N ASP A 90 1.14 2.34 -6.62
CA ASP A 90 1.53 3.33 -7.62
C ASP A 90 0.33 4.10 -8.18
N ARG A 91 -0.82 3.43 -8.30
CA ARG A 91 -2.08 4.08 -8.63
C ARG A 91 -2.50 5.03 -7.49
N GLN A 92 -2.54 4.54 -6.24
CA GLN A 92 -2.93 5.35 -5.08
C GLN A 92 -2.06 6.62 -4.91
N LEU A 93 -0.74 6.51 -5.07
CA LEU A 93 0.16 7.67 -4.96
C LEU A 93 -0.15 8.75 -5.99
N ARG A 94 -0.35 8.36 -7.26
CA ARG A 94 -0.71 9.32 -8.32
C ARG A 94 -2.06 9.98 -8.06
N MET A 95 -2.99 9.27 -7.42
CA MET A 95 -4.27 9.85 -6.99
C MET A 95 -4.08 10.87 -5.86
N GLY A 96 -3.26 10.54 -4.84
CA GLY A 96 -2.98 11.44 -3.72
C GLY A 96 -2.28 12.74 -4.13
N VAL A 97 -1.39 12.69 -5.14
CA VAL A 97 -0.73 13.89 -5.70
C VAL A 97 -1.75 14.85 -6.32
N HIS A 98 -2.84 14.36 -6.91
CA HIS A 98 -3.89 15.21 -7.50
C HIS A 98 -4.85 15.84 -6.48
N VAL A 99 -4.87 15.36 -5.24
CA VAL A 99 -5.67 15.96 -4.15
C VAL A 99 -4.92 17.12 -3.48
N MET A 100 -3.59 17.19 -3.63
CA MET A 100 -2.71 18.19 -3.01
C MET A 100 -2.24 19.32 -3.95
N THR A 101 -2.70 19.34 -5.21
CA THR A 101 -2.44 20.42 -6.19
C THR A 101 -3.73 20.97 -6.75
#